data_AF-V4P3M0-F1
#
_entry.id   AF-V4P3M0-F1
#
_cell.length_a   1.000
_cell.length_b   1.000
_cell.length_c   1.000
_cell.angle_alpha   90.00
_cell.angle_beta   90.00
_cell.angle_gamma   90.00
#
_symmetry.space_group_name_H-M   'P 1'
#
loop_
_entity.id
_entity.type
_entity.pdbx_description
1 polymer ?
#
loop_
_entity_poly.entity_id
_entity_poly.type
_entity_poly.pdbx_seq_one_letter_code
_entity_poly.pdbx_strand_id
1 'polypeptide(L)'
;MLDSERLVVRTQLAAHLVVFTCEGYAGDDIALDIIEYIALRMKTREDKTVHEVGTAVRTALIRYVVSELSFSDTLDHFTDLAMAAPVGAAELIETMHQHERPR
;
A
#
# COMPACT_ATOMS: atom_id res chain seq x y z
N MET A 1 -11.26 -17.59 6.72
CA MET A 1 -11.29 -17.07 5.33
C MET A 1 -10.53 -15.76 5.23
N LEU A 2 -10.83 -14.75 6.07
CA LEU A 2 -10.13 -13.46 6.08
C LEU A 2 -8.61 -13.59 6.35
N ASP A 3 -8.19 -14.49 7.23
CA ASP A 3 -6.77 -14.69 7.54
C ASP A 3 -5.96 -15.24 6.36
N SER A 4 -6.58 -16.07 5.51
CA SER A 4 -5.95 -16.62 4.31
C SER A 4 -5.80 -15.56 3.22
N GLU A 5 -6.82 -14.72 3.04
CA GLU A 5 -6.76 -13.61 2.06
C GLU A 5 -5.72 -12.57 2.47
N ARG A 6 -5.72 -12.15 3.74
CA ARG A 6 -4.73 -11.19 4.25
C ARG A 6 -3.32 -11.72 4.10
N LEU A 7 -3.10 -13.01 4.36
CA LEU A 7 -1.80 -13.64 4.15
C LEU A 7 -1.36 -13.57 2.68
N VAL A 8 -2.23 -13.91 1.73
CA VAL A 8 -1.92 -13.84 0.29
C VAL A 8 -1.60 -12.42 -0.14
N VAL A 9 -2.42 -11.45 0.24
CA VAL A 9 -2.22 -10.01 -0.03
C VAL A 9 -0.87 -9.55 0.50
N ARG A 10 -0.59 -9.87 1.77
CA ARG A 10 0.66 -9.52 2.42
C ARG A 10 1.87 -10.15 1.72
N THR A 11 1.79 -11.41 1.32
CA THR A 11 2.88 -12.09 0.61
C THR A 11 3.17 -11.43 -0.74
N GLN A 12 2.14 -11.05 -1.50
CA GLN A 12 2.32 -10.37 -2.79
C GLN A 12 2.95 -8.98 -2.61
N LEU A 13 2.45 -8.19 -1.65
CA LEU A 13 3.00 -6.87 -1.35
C LEU A 13 4.43 -6.94 -0.78
N ALA A 14 4.75 -7.99 -0.01
CA ALA A 14 6.10 -8.22 0.48
C ALA A 14 7.08 -8.48 -0.67
N ALA A 15 6.66 -9.21 -1.69
CA ALA A 15 7.49 -9.45 -2.87
C ALA A 15 7.81 -8.14 -3.60
N HIS A 16 6.81 -7.29 -3.85
CA HIS A 16 7.05 -5.97 -4.45
C HIS A 16 7.97 -5.11 -3.58
N LEU A 17 7.73 -5.02 -2.27
CA LEU A 17 8.56 -4.20 -1.40
C LEU A 17 10.01 -4.69 -1.32
N VAL A 18 10.25 -6.02 -1.37
CA VAL A 18 11.61 -6.57 -1.47
C VAL A 18 12.28 -6.17 -2.78
N VAL A 19 11.59 -6.25 -3.91
CA VAL A 19 12.13 -5.81 -5.21
C VAL A 19 12.49 -4.33 -5.17
N PHE A 20 11.61 -3.48 -4.63
CA PHE A 20 11.88 -2.06 -4.45
C PHE A 20 13.16 -1.80 -3.64
N THR A 21 13.37 -2.55 -2.55
CA THR A 21 14.59 -2.46 -1.74
C THR A 21 15.83 -2.93 -2.50
N CYS A 22 15.73 -4.02 -3.27
CA CYS A 22 16.85 -4.59 -4.02
C CYS A 22 17.30 -3.71 -5.19
N GLU A 23 16.39 -2.97 -5.82
CA GLU A 23 16.70 -2.04 -6.91
C GLU A 23 17.30 -0.70 -6.44
N GLY A 24 17.62 -0.57 -5.14
CA GLY A 24 18.20 0.65 -4.60
C GLY A 24 17.26 1.85 -4.66
N TYR A 25 15.96 1.60 -4.53
CA TYR A 25 14.91 2.63 -4.50
C TYR A 25 14.68 3.37 -5.82
N ALA A 26 15.18 2.84 -6.95
CA ALA A 26 14.87 3.33 -8.29
C ALA A 26 13.51 2.86 -8.83
N GLY A 27 12.76 2.07 -8.05
CA GLY A 27 11.58 1.33 -8.50
C GLY A 27 10.29 2.16 -8.57
N ASP A 28 10.26 3.21 -9.37
CA ASP A 28 9.00 3.93 -9.70
C ASP A 28 7.97 2.96 -10.30
N ASP A 29 8.42 1.99 -11.11
CA ASP A 29 7.59 0.91 -11.66
C ASP A 29 7.01 0.03 -10.54
N ILE A 30 7.79 -0.28 -9.50
CA ILE A 30 7.32 -1.07 -8.36
C ILE A 30 6.32 -0.29 -7.50
N ALA A 31 6.51 1.02 -7.35
CA ALA A 31 5.52 1.87 -6.70
C ALA A 31 4.19 1.83 -7.47
N LEU A 32 4.23 1.88 -8.80
CA LEU A 32 3.05 1.73 -9.65
C LEU A 32 2.41 0.35 -9.52
N ASP A 33 3.19 -0.73 -9.49
CA ASP A 33 2.67 -2.09 -9.29
C ASP A 33 1.89 -2.23 -7.97
N ILE A 34 2.42 -1.65 -6.88
CA ILE A 34 1.74 -1.65 -5.57
C ILE A 34 0.43 -0.85 -5.64
N ILE A 35 0.45 0.31 -6.28
CA ILE A 35 -0.75 1.15 -6.47
C ILE A 35 -1.80 0.42 -7.30
N GLU A 36 -1.39 -0.19 -8.41
CA GLU A 36 -2.27 -0.95 -9.30
C GLU A 36 -2.86 -2.15 -8.57
N TYR A 37 -2.05 -2.87 -7.79
CA TYR A 37 -2.51 -3.98 -6.97
C TYR A 37 -3.64 -3.58 -6.01
N ILE A 38 -3.49 -2.44 -5.31
CA ILE A 38 -4.54 -1.91 -4.42
C ILE A 38 -5.75 -1.46 -5.23
N ALA A 39 -5.53 -0.76 -6.35
CA ALA A 39 -6.60 -0.25 -7.21
C ALA A 39 -7.43 -1.36 -7.88
N LEU A 40 -6.81 -2.50 -8.20
CA LEU A 40 -7.48 -3.69 -8.72
C LEU A 40 -8.52 -4.26 -7.76
N ARG A 41 -8.36 -4.01 -6.46
CA ARG A 41 -9.23 -4.51 -5.40
C ARG A 41 -10.38 -3.56 -5.06
N MET A 42 -10.38 -2.34 -5.61
CA MET A 42 -11.43 -1.36 -5.35
C MET A 42 -12.76 -1.76 -6.00
N LYS A 43 -13.87 -1.60 -5.27
CA LYS A 43 -15.23 -1.80 -5.81
C LYS A 43 -15.56 -0.88 -6.99
N THR A 44 -15.13 0.38 -6.89
CA THR A 44 -15.27 1.40 -7.92
C THR A 44 -13.93 2.08 -8.12
N ARG A 45 -13.47 2.17 -9.37
CA ARG A 45 -12.23 2.86 -9.72
C ARG A 45 -12.53 4.31 -10.05
N GLU A 46 -12.70 5.11 -9.01
CA GLU A 46 -12.76 6.55 -9.16
C GLU A 46 -11.34 7.11 -9.22
N ASP A 47 -11.03 7.88 -10.28
CA ASP A 47 -9.68 8.43 -10.51
C ASP A 47 -9.13 9.17 -9.29
N LYS A 48 -10.00 9.89 -8.58
CA LYS A 48 -9.65 10.61 -7.36
C LYS A 48 -9.13 9.66 -6.27
N THR A 49 -9.84 8.58 -6.00
CA THR A 49 -9.44 7.63 -4.94
C THR A 49 -8.19 6.84 -5.34
N VAL A 50 -8.04 6.52 -6.63
CA VAL A 50 -6.79 5.92 -7.14
C VAL A 50 -5.60 6.88 -6.97
N HIS A 51 -5.81 8.18 -7.19
CA HIS A 51 -4.80 9.21 -6.96
C HIS A 51 -4.42 9.34 -5.48
N GLU A 52 -5.39 9.30 -4.56
CA GLU A 52 -5.16 9.32 -3.12
C GLU A 52 -4.34 8.09 -2.66
N VAL A 53 -4.69 6.89 -3.12
CA VAL A 53 -3.88 5.67 -2.91
C VAL A 53 -2.48 5.85 -3.45
N GLY A 54 -2.36 6.39 -4.66
CA GLY A 54 -1.08 6.69 -5.29
C GLY A 54 -0.19 7.62 -4.46
N THR A 55 -0.80 8.56 -3.74
CA THR A 55 -0.10 9.49 -2.85
C THR A 55 0.30 8.80 -1.54
N ALA A 56 -0.59 8.00 -0.95
CA ALA A 56 -0.32 7.27 0.27
C ALA A 56 0.83 6.25 0.09
N VAL A 57 0.82 5.49 -1.01
CA VAL A 57 1.87 4.51 -1.32
C VAL A 57 3.23 5.19 -1.49
N ARG A 58 3.31 6.26 -2.30
CA ARG A 58 4.57 6.99 -2.53
C ARG A 58 5.09 7.62 -1.24
N THR A 59 4.21 8.22 -0.43
CA THR A 59 4.58 8.78 0.87
C THR A 59 5.17 7.71 1.79
N ALA A 60 4.54 6.53 1.87
CA ALA A 60 5.05 5.43 2.68
C ALA A 60 6.41 4.90 2.18
N LEU A 61 6.61 4.80 0.85
CA LEU A 61 7.89 4.42 0.26
C LEU A 61 8.97 5.46 0.56
N ILE A 62 8.68 6.76 0.44
CA ILE A 62 9.62 7.83 0.80
C ILE A 62 10.02 7.70 2.27
N ARG A 63 9.04 7.57 3.18
CA ARG A 63 9.29 7.38 4.62
C ARG A 63 10.10 6.12 4.90
N TYR A 64 9.87 5.04 4.17
CA TYR A 64 10.69 3.84 4.24
C TYR A 64 12.14 4.10 3.80
N VAL A 65 12.36 4.77 2.67
CA VAL A 65 13.69 5.12 2.14
C VAL A 65 14.48 5.98 3.13
N VAL A 66 13.84 6.97 3.75
CA VAL A 66 14.49 7.82 4.77
C VAL A 66 14.52 7.19 6.17
N SER A 67 14.16 5.90 6.28
CA SER A 67 14.18 5.11 7.52
C SER A 67 13.26 5.62 8.64
N GLU A 68 12.21 6.37 8.29
CA GLU A 68 11.12 6.73 9.20
C GLU A 68 10.09 5.60 9.38
N LEU A 69 10.01 4.67 8.43
CA LEU A 69 9.20 3.46 8.53
C LEU A 69 10.09 2.22 8.41
N SER A 70 9.79 1.20 9.23
CA SER A 70 10.40 -0.12 9.06
C SER A 70 9.77 -0.86 7.88
N PHE A 71 10.45 -1.88 7.35
CA PHE A 71 9.89 -2.76 6.31
C PHE A 71 8.54 -3.35 6.74
N SER A 72 8.41 -3.77 8.01
CA SER A 72 7.16 -4.35 8.52
C SER A 72 6.03 -3.33 8.56
N ASP A 73 6.31 -2.09 9.01
CA ASP A 73 5.30 -1.05 9.09
C ASP A 73 4.83 -0.61 7.70
N THR A 74 5.74 -0.48 6.74
CA THR A 74 5.41 -0.19 5.35
C THR A 74 4.56 -1.31 4.74
N LEU A 75 4.92 -2.56 5.00
CA LEU A 75 4.15 -3.71 4.51
C LEU A 75 2.77 -3.80 5.17
N ASP A 76 2.66 -3.50 6.47
CA ASP A 76 1.38 -3.41 7.18
C ASP A 76 0.50 -2.33 6.56
N HIS A 77 1.05 -1.15 6.30
CA HIS A 77 0.33 -0.07 5.63
C HIS A 77 -0.25 -0.50 4.28
N PHE A 78 0.56 -1.08 3.39
CA PHE A 78 0.05 -1.54 2.08
C PHE A 78 -0.97 -2.68 2.21
N THR A 79 -0.74 -3.60 3.17
CA THR A 79 -1.67 -4.70 3.41
C THR A 79 -3.03 -4.17 3.86
N ASP A 80 -3.05 -3.21 4.79
CA ASP A 80 -4.29 -2.66 5.32
C ASP A 80 -5.04 -1.87 4.23
N LEU A 81 -4.35 -1.08 3.40
CA LEU A 81 -4.96 -0.41 2.23
C LEU A 81 -5.57 -1.43 1.25
N ALA A 82 -4.84 -2.49 0.93
CA ALA A 82 -5.34 -3.55 0.04
C ALA A 82 -6.56 -4.28 0.63
N MET A 83 -6.63 -4.45 1.95
CA MET A 83 -7.79 -5.06 2.61
C MET A 83 -8.99 -4.11 2.71
N ALA A 84 -8.76 -2.80 2.82
CA ALA A 84 -9.80 -1.78 2.86
C ALA A 84 -10.40 -1.45 1.48
N ALA A 85 -9.60 -1.53 0.41
CA ALA A 85 -10.03 -1.27 -0.97
C ALA A 85 -11.33 -1.98 -1.41
N PRO A 86 -11.53 -3.29 -1.17
CA PRO A 86 -12.77 -3.98 -1.53
C PRO A 86 -13.96 -3.63 -0.61
N VAL A 87 -13.74 -3.00 0.54
CA VAL A 87 -14.82 -2.57 1.44
C VAL A 87 -15.54 -1.36 0.83
N GLY A 88 -14.77 -0.34 0.44
CA GLY A 88 -15.23 0.86 -0.25
C GLY A 88 -14.33 2.06 0.02
N ALA A 89 -14.57 3.16 -0.72
CA ALA A 89 -13.73 4.35 -0.64
C ALA A 89 -13.63 4.96 0.77
N ALA A 90 -14.71 4.95 1.55
CA ALA A 90 -14.72 5.49 2.90
C ALA A 90 -13.74 4.75 3.84
N GLU A 91 -13.76 3.41 3.82
CA GLU A 91 -12.86 2.58 4.63
C GLU A 91 -11.41 2.76 4.20
N LEU A 92 -11.18 2.84 2.89
CA LEU A 92 -9.85 3.05 2.32
C LEU A 92 -9.27 4.40 2.75
N ILE A 93 -10.07 5.48 2.71
CA ILE A 93 -9.66 6.82 3.16
C ILE A 93 -9.36 6.85 4.65
N GLU A 94 -10.22 6.23 5.48
CA GLU A 94 -9.97 6.14 6.92
C GLU A 94 -8.67 5.38 7.20
N THR A 95 -8.41 4.28 6.47
CA THR A 95 -7.16 3.51 6.59
C THR A 95 -5.94 4.36 6.24
N MET A 96 -6.00 5.18 5.18
CA MET A 96 -4.91 6.11 4.83
C MET A 96 -4.62 7.07 5.99
N HIS A 97 -5.65 7.71 6.56
CA HIS A 97 -5.47 8.64 7.67
C HIS A 97 -4.87 8.00 8.93
N GLN A 98 -5.14 6.71 9.18
CA GLN A 98 -4.57 5.99 10.33
C GLN A 98 -3.04 5.84 10.22
N HIS A 99 -2.52 5.67 9.01
CA HIS A 99 -1.07 5.51 8.75
C HIS A 99 -0.31 6.84 8.60
N GLU A 100 -1.03 7.95 8.44
CA GLU A 100 -0.48 9.31 8.43
C GLU A 100 -0.22 9.87 9.84
N ARG A 101 -0.84 9.30 10.88
CA ARG A 101 -0.64 9.76 12.25
C ARG A 101 0.74 9.33 12.77
N PRO A 102 1.54 10.24 13.36
CA PRO A 102 2.79 9.86 14.01
C PRO A 102 2.50 8.90 15.18
N ARG A 103 3.24 7.80 15.25
CA ARG A 103 3.20 6.85 16.38
C ARG A 103 3.97 7.40 17.57
#